data_AF-A0AA88UAH7-F1
#
_entry.id   AF-A0AA88UAH7-F1
#
_cell.length_a   1.000
_cell.length_b   1.000
_cell.length_c   1.000
_cell.angle_alpha   90.00
_cell.angle_beta   90.00
_cell.angle_gamma   90.00
#
_symmetry.space_group_name_H-M   'P 1'
#
loop_
_entity.id
_entity.type
_entity.pdbx_description
1 polymer ?
#
loop_
_entity_poly.entity_id
_entity_poly.type
_entity_poly.pdbx_seq_one_letter_code
_entity_poly.pdbx_strand_id
1 'polypeptide(L)'
;MEPSHWVNQADNWKDSDTFVRYTTFLVDRHDFVNLKQSAVVIQHAIRAWILMRRHTGTTLAEEMSTGELINAAIMIQMCIRGRTTRSTYSHRDYHVEKASIGHAGNEVNDLQEKAASKIQLAWKQIVICKSLRFQHSAATKIRSSCRGYLARKDLRGQLLDLRLRVQKSATNVDDGMRIMNRLVAALSELLMNMEIRLAVYPHLTEVLIDSRASVQTILLEFLRCVKDFFIASELLEKNCLNQRCAIAVRCSPALLKRLHSDVEDLTKKATKEKRNARSLANWELRERRLRKAVKLLDLITNAKANCNCKFLCSVATVLSL
;
A
#
# COMPACT_ATOMS: atom_id res chain seq x y z
N MET A 1 40.88 76.11 -162.65
CA MET A 1 40.68 74.87 -163.41
C MET A 1 41.66 73.84 -162.87
N GLU A 2 41.08 72.79 -162.29
CA GLU A 2 41.61 71.45 -162.00
C GLU A 2 42.48 70.85 -163.14
N PRO A 3 43.28 69.77 -162.91
CA PRO A 3 42.91 68.49 -162.27
C PRO A 3 43.94 67.96 -161.24
N SER A 4 43.62 67.22 -160.16
CA SER A 4 42.85 65.99 -159.94
C SER A 4 43.55 64.67 -160.38
N HIS A 5 43.82 63.87 -159.34
CA HIS A 5 43.76 62.40 -159.28
C HIS A 5 44.99 61.50 -159.61
N TRP A 6 45.33 60.70 -158.58
CA TRP A 6 46.01 59.39 -158.60
C TRP A 6 47.53 59.42 -158.92
N VAL A 7 48.44 58.63 -158.34
CA VAL A 7 48.43 57.57 -157.33
C VAL A 7 49.91 57.22 -157.11
N ASN A 8 50.26 56.82 -155.88
CA ASN A 8 51.46 56.08 -155.49
C ASN A 8 52.82 56.72 -155.79
N GLN A 9 53.55 57.12 -154.74
CA GLN A 9 54.73 56.34 -154.35
C GLN A 9 55.32 56.76 -153.01
N ALA A 10 55.77 55.73 -152.29
CA ALA A 10 57.02 55.68 -151.56
C ALA A 10 57.09 56.38 -150.18
N ASP A 11 57.03 55.51 -149.16
CA ASP A 11 58.14 55.32 -148.24
C ASP A 11 58.52 56.46 -147.28
N ASN A 12 58.06 56.36 -146.03
CA ASN A 12 58.95 56.50 -144.87
C ASN A 12 58.26 55.99 -143.59
N TRP A 13 58.32 54.68 -143.34
CA TRP A 13 59.37 54.00 -142.57
C TRP A 13 59.32 54.36 -141.07
N LYS A 14 59.04 53.33 -140.24
CA LYS A 14 59.37 53.22 -138.79
C LYS A 14 58.50 54.12 -137.91
N ASP A 15 57.53 53.57 -137.17
CA ASP A 15 57.68 53.60 -135.72
C ASP A 15 56.71 52.67 -134.97
N SER A 16 56.31 51.54 -135.57
CA SER A 16 55.73 50.43 -134.78
C SER A 16 56.71 50.01 -133.68
N ASP A 17 58.01 49.92 -134.01
CA ASP A 17 59.07 49.68 -133.03
C ASP A 17 59.16 50.79 -131.97
N THR A 18 58.99 52.06 -132.32
CA THR A 18 59.13 53.19 -131.39
C THR A 18 57.91 53.36 -130.49
N PHE A 19 56.70 53.13 -131.01
CA PHE A 19 55.48 53.08 -130.19
C PHE A 19 55.48 51.85 -129.27
N VAL A 20 55.92 50.69 -129.76
CA VAL A 20 56.10 49.49 -128.93
C VAL A 20 57.16 49.74 -127.86
N ARG A 21 58.32 50.32 -128.20
CA ARG A 21 59.35 50.72 -127.22
C ARG A 21 58.82 51.70 -126.18
N TYR A 22 58.00 52.67 -126.57
CA TYR A 22 57.43 53.64 -125.64
C TYR A 22 56.41 53.00 -124.71
N THR A 23 55.55 52.13 -125.22
CA THR A 23 54.58 51.39 -124.39
C THR A 23 55.28 50.38 -123.46
N THR A 24 56.28 49.64 -123.94
CA THR A 24 57.14 48.78 -123.10
C THR A 24 57.86 49.59 -122.02
N PHE A 25 58.45 50.75 -122.36
CA PHE A 25 59.09 51.62 -121.38
C PHE A 25 58.11 52.14 -120.31
N LEU A 26 56.88 52.50 -120.68
CA LEU A 26 55.86 52.93 -119.73
C LEU A 26 55.43 51.79 -118.79
N VAL A 27 55.27 50.58 -119.32
CA VAL A 27 54.95 49.38 -118.53
C VAL A 27 56.12 49.03 -117.59
N ASP A 28 57.35 48.96 -118.10
CA ASP A 28 58.55 48.67 -117.30
C ASP A 28 58.75 49.70 -116.18
N ARG A 29 58.52 50.99 -116.47
CA ARG A 29 58.61 52.06 -115.47
C ARG A 29 57.52 51.89 -114.40
N HIS A 30 56.30 51.55 -114.79
CA HIS A 30 55.20 51.33 -113.86
C HIS A 30 55.49 50.12 -112.96
N ASP A 31 55.98 49.02 -113.52
CA ASP A 31 56.35 47.81 -112.78
C ASP A 31 57.52 48.07 -111.83
N PHE A 32 58.52 48.84 -112.25
CA PHE A 32 59.61 49.26 -111.38
C PHE A 32 59.13 50.12 -110.20
N VAL A 33 58.22 51.07 -110.43
CA VAL A 33 57.64 51.90 -109.38
C VAL A 33 56.84 51.04 -108.39
N ASN A 34 56.05 50.09 -108.89
CA ASN A 34 55.29 49.16 -108.04
C ASN A 34 56.22 48.29 -107.19
N LEU A 35 57.28 47.74 -107.79
CA LEU A 35 58.27 46.94 -107.06
C LEU A 35 58.97 47.76 -105.96
N LYS A 36 59.34 49.01 -106.27
CA LYS A 36 59.93 49.93 -105.30
C LYS A 36 58.97 50.27 -104.16
N GLN A 37 57.70 50.52 -104.46
CA GLN A 37 56.65 50.79 -103.48
C GLN A 37 56.47 49.59 -102.52
N SER A 38 56.39 48.37 -103.06
CA SER A 38 56.29 47.14 -102.26
C SER A 38 57.51 46.94 -101.35
N ALA A 39 58.72 47.20 -101.86
CA ALA A 39 59.94 47.10 -101.05
C ALA A 39 59.94 48.07 -99.86
N VAL A 40 59.46 49.31 -100.05
CA VAL A 40 59.38 50.31 -98.96
C VAL A 40 58.40 49.87 -97.86
N VAL A 41 57.25 49.30 -98.23
CA VAL A 41 56.26 48.79 -97.26
C VAL A 41 56.85 47.65 -96.42
N ILE A 42 57.51 46.69 -97.07
CA ILE A 42 58.17 45.56 -96.38
C ILE A 42 59.26 46.07 -95.44
N GLN A 43 60.11 46.99 -95.91
CA GLN A 43 61.16 47.56 -95.06
C GLN A 43 60.60 48.33 -93.86
N HIS A 44 59.49 49.07 -94.04
CA HIS A 44 58.85 49.80 -92.94
C HIS A 44 58.28 48.84 -91.89
N ALA A 45 57.59 47.79 -92.32
CA ALA A 45 57.07 46.75 -91.43
C ALA A 45 58.19 46.05 -90.65
N ILE A 46 59.30 45.70 -91.32
CA ILE A 46 60.46 45.08 -90.66
C ILE A 46 61.09 46.03 -89.64
N ARG A 47 61.26 47.32 -89.97
CA ARG A 47 61.82 48.32 -89.03
C ARG A 47 60.91 48.49 -87.81
N ALA A 48 59.59 48.57 -88.01
CA ALA A 48 58.62 48.65 -86.92
C ALA A 48 58.65 47.41 -86.02
N TRP A 49 58.74 46.21 -86.61
CA TRP A 49 58.84 44.96 -85.87
C TRP A 49 60.15 44.85 -85.07
N ILE A 50 61.29 45.26 -85.64
CA ILE A 50 62.58 45.31 -84.92
C ILE A 50 62.50 46.29 -83.75
N LEU A 51 61.90 47.47 -83.95
CA LEU A 51 61.73 48.46 -82.90
C LEU A 51 60.86 47.92 -81.76
N MET A 52 59.72 47.32 -82.09
CA MET A 52 58.85 46.68 -81.09
C MET A 52 59.57 45.55 -80.35
N ARG A 53 60.27 44.66 -81.05
CA ARG A 53 60.97 43.54 -80.41
C ARG A 53 62.10 43.99 -79.49
N ARG A 54 62.80 45.09 -79.83
CA ARG A 54 63.75 45.73 -78.92
C ARG A 54 63.02 46.28 -77.70
N HIS A 55 61.93 47.04 -77.87
CA HIS A 55 61.15 47.53 -76.73
C HIS A 55 60.62 46.43 -75.82
N THR A 56 60.08 45.33 -76.36
CA THR A 56 59.58 44.18 -75.57
C THR A 56 60.71 43.37 -74.91
N GLY A 57 61.88 43.30 -75.55
CA GLY A 57 63.07 42.66 -74.98
C GLY A 57 63.73 43.48 -73.88
N THR A 58 63.71 44.81 -73.99
CA THR A 58 64.31 45.73 -73.01
C THR A 58 63.39 45.94 -71.78
N THR A 59 62.06 45.97 -71.95
CA THR A 59 61.12 46.10 -70.81
C THR A 59 61.04 44.88 -69.90
N LEU A 60 61.41 43.69 -70.37
CA LEU A 60 61.52 42.49 -69.51
C LEU A 60 62.85 42.37 -68.76
N ALA A 61 63.86 43.18 -69.10
CA ALA A 61 65.19 43.08 -68.53
C ALA A 61 65.66 44.33 -67.76
N GLU A 62 65.09 45.52 -67.99
CA GLU A 62 65.65 46.78 -67.44
C GLU A 62 64.73 47.67 -66.58
N GLU A 63 63.45 47.34 -66.33
CA GLU A 63 62.59 48.18 -65.45
C GLU A 63 61.61 47.38 -64.56
N MET A 64 62.11 46.53 -63.67
CA MET A 64 61.45 46.35 -62.36
C MET A 64 62.39 46.89 -61.29
N SER A 65 62.03 48.03 -60.69
CA SER A 65 62.77 48.59 -59.56
C SER A 65 62.92 47.53 -58.48
N THR A 66 64.14 47.34 -57.98
CA THR A 66 64.45 46.38 -56.92
C THR A 66 63.52 46.54 -55.71
N GLY A 67 63.03 47.75 -55.47
CA GLY A 67 62.03 48.05 -54.43
C GLY A 67 60.66 47.44 -54.65
N GLU A 68 60.18 47.32 -55.89
CA GLU A 68 58.87 46.72 -56.19
C GLU A 68 58.90 45.20 -56.01
N LEU A 69 59.99 44.55 -56.40
CA LEU A 69 60.22 43.12 -56.14
C LEU A 69 60.32 42.82 -54.65
N ILE A 70 61.01 43.67 -53.89
CA ILE A 70 61.11 43.56 -52.43
C ILE A 70 59.74 43.73 -51.79
N ASN A 71 58.95 44.73 -52.19
CA ASN A 71 57.61 44.96 -51.65
C ASN A 71 56.66 43.79 -51.97
N ALA A 72 56.69 43.27 -53.20
CA ALA A 72 55.92 42.09 -53.58
C ALA A 72 56.31 40.86 -52.74
N ALA A 73 57.61 40.64 -52.54
CA ALA A 73 58.10 39.54 -51.69
C ALA A 73 57.67 39.71 -50.22
N ILE A 74 57.72 40.92 -49.67
CA ILE A 74 57.23 41.23 -48.31
C ILE A 74 55.75 40.92 -48.19
N MET A 75 54.93 41.37 -49.15
CA MET A 75 53.48 41.11 -49.13
C MET A 75 53.15 39.62 -49.20
N ILE A 76 53.84 38.86 -50.06
CA ILE A 76 53.68 37.41 -50.16
C ILE A 76 54.06 36.74 -48.82
N GLN A 77 55.22 37.09 -48.26
CA GLN A 77 55.67 36.55 -46.98
C GLN A 77 54.73 36.88 -45.82
N MET A 78 54.19 38.11 -45.77
CA MET A 78 53.21 38.55 -44.77
C MET A 78 51.92 37.73 -44.86
N CYS A 79 51.40 37.51 -46.07
CA CYS A 79 50.23 36.68 -46.31
C CYS A 79 50.47 35.23 -45.88
N ILE A 80 51.63 34.66 -46.20
CA ILE A 80 52.00 33.29 -45.80
C ILE A 80 52.09 33.19 -44.28
N ARG A 81 52.83 34.09 -43.61
CA ARG A 81 52.95 34.10 -42.14
C ARG A 81 51.58 34.21 -41.47
N GLY A 82 50.73 35.14 -41.92
CA GLY A 82 49.39 35.31 -41.38
C GLY A 82 48.47 34.10 -41.62
N ARG A 83 48.60 33.41 -42.75
CA ARG A 83 47.86 32.18 -43.04
C ARG A 83 48.32 31.02 -42.15
N THR A 84 49.62 30.87 -41.95
CA THR A 84 50.19 29.85 -41.05
C THR A 84 49.72 30.07 -39.62
N THR A 85 49.83 31.29 -39.08
CA THR A 85 49.37 31.59 -37.71
C THR A 85 47.88 31.32 -37.53
N ARG A 86 47.03 31.78 -38.45
CA ARG A 86 45.58 31.52 -38.38
C ARG A 86 45.25 30.03 -38.48
N SER A 87 45.91 29.29 -39.37
CA SER A 87 45.71 27.84 -39.47
C SER A 87 46.12 27.11 -38.20
N THR A 88 47.24 27.52 -37.57
CA THR A 88 47.68 26.90 -36.30
C THR A 88 46.74 27.21 -35.14
N TYR A 89 46.15 28.41 -35.11
CA TYR A 89 45.17 28.79 -34.10
C TYR A 89 43.86 28.02 -34.29
N SER A 90 43.28 28.00 -35.50
CA SER A 90 42.07 27.25 -35.80
C SER A 90 42.23 25.75 -35.54
N HIS A 91 43.41 25.18 -35.79
CA HIS A 91 43.68 23.79 -35.48
C HIS A 91 43.73 23.52 -33.97
N ARG A 92 44.37 24.40 -33.19
CA ARG A 92 44.40 24.29 -31.73
C ARG A 92 43.02 24.48 -31.10
N ASP A 93 42.26 25.45 -31.57
CA ASP A 93 40.91 25.76 -31.06
C ASP A 93 39.96 24.57 -31.27
N TYR A 94 39.97 23.98 -32.47
CA TYR A 94 39.23 22.74 -32.77
C TYR A 94 39.62 21.58 -31.84
N HIS A 95 40.91 21.41 -31.54
CA HIS A 95 41.38 20.35 -30.65
C HIS A 95 40.99 20.60 -29.18
N VAL A 96 41.02 21.84 -28.71
CA VAL A 96 40.60 22.23 -27.35
C VAL A 96 39.09 22.08 -27.17
N GLU A 97 38.30 22.48 -28.16
CA GLU A 97 36.84 22.34 -28.17
C GLU A 97 36.43 20.84 -28.18
N LYS A 98 37.07 20.04 -29.03
CA LYS A 98 36.87 18.57 -29.06
C LYS A 98 37.21 17.89 -27.73
N ALA A 99 38.29 18.30 -27.07
CA ALA A 99 38.67 17.74 -25.78
C ALA A 99 37.65 18.10 -24.69
N SER A 100 37.15 19.34 -24.70
CA SER A 100 36.15 19.82 -23.73
C SER A 100 34.80 19.10 -23.89
N ILE A 101 34.33 18.92 -25.12
CA ILE A 101 33.09 18.17 -25.42
C ILE A 101 33.23 16.68 -25.06
N GLY A 102 34.41 16.09 -25.34
CA GLY A 102 34.69 14.70 -24.97
C GLY A 102 34.67 14.46 -23.46
N HIS A 103 35.22 15.39 -22.67
CA HIS A 103 35.20 15.28 -21.21
C HIS A 103 33.77 15.33 -20.64
N ALA A 104 32.96 16.30 -21.07
CA ALA A 104 31.59 16.44 -20.62
C ALA A 104 30.71 15.22 -21.00
N GLY A 105 30.90 14.67 -22.21
CA GLY A 105 30.19 13.47 -22.65
C GLY A 105 30.57 12.22 -21.83
N ASN A 106 31.85 12.03 -21.54
CA ASN A 106 32.34 10.87 -20.78
C ASN A 106 31.86 10.89 -19.32
N GLU A 107 31.81 12.06 -18.69
CA GLU A 107 31.34 12.21 -17.30
C GLU A 107 29.84 11.93 -17.16
N VAL A 108 29.02 12.41 -18.09
CA VAL A 108 27.57 12.12 -18.14
C VAL A 108 27.32 10.63 -18.38
N ASN A 109 28.06 10.01 -19.29
CA ASN A 109 27.95 8.57 -19.57
C ASN A 109 28.33 7.72 -18.35
N ASP A 110 29.39 8.06 -17.62
CA ASP A 110 29.81 7.36 -16.39
C ASP A 110 28.77 7.51 -15.26
N LEU A 111 28.19 8.71 -15.09
CA LEU A 111 27.09 8.92 -14.14
C LEU A 111 25.84 8.10 -14.50
N GLN A 112 25.51 8.02 -15.79
CA GLN A 112 24.40 7.22 -16.28
C GLN A 112 24.64 5.72 -16.05
N GLU A 113 25.85 5.23 -16.30
CA GLU A 113 26.23 3.82 -16.05
C GLU A 113 26.17 3.49 -14.55
N LYS A 114 26.67 4.39 -13.69
CA LYS A 114 26.57 4.25 -12.22
C LYS A 114 25.12 4.26 -11.74
N ALA A 115 24.28 5.13 -12.30
CA ALA A 115 22.85 5.19 -11.98
C ALA A 115 22.12 3.92 -12.41
N ALA A 116 22.35 3.44 -13.64
CA ALA A 116 21.78 2.21 -14.17
C ALA A 116 22.17 1.00 -13.30
N SER A 117 23.45 0.91 -12.91
CA SER A 117 23.95 -0.14 -12.03
C SER A 117 23.26 -0.14 -10.66
N LYS A 118 23.05 1.04 -10.06
CA LYS A 118 22.31 1.18 -8.78
C LYS A 118 20.86 0.73 -8.91
N ILE A 119 20.18 1.13 -10.00
CA ILE A 119 18.77 0.74 -10.25
C ILE A 119 18.66 -0.78 -10.43
N GLN A 120 19.55 -1.38 -11.23
CA GLN A 120 19.58 -2.82 -11.46
C GLN A 120 19.84 -3.60 -10.15
N LEU A 121 20.78 -3.13 -9.33
CA LEU A 121 21.06 -3.73 -8.03
C LEU A 121 19.85 -3.66 -7.09
N ALA A 122 19.21 -2.49 -6.99
CA ALA A 122 18.01 -2.31 -6.18
C ALA A 122 16.87 -3.24 -6.65
N TRP A 123 16.68 -3.38 -7.95
CA TRP A 123 15.67 -4.28 -8.50
C TRP A 123 15.93 -5.74 -8.16
N LYS A 124 17.18 -6.22 -8.33
CA LYS A 124 17.59 -7.58 -7.93
C LYS A 124 17.30 -7.82 -6.45
N GLN A 125 17.63 -6.85 -5.59
CA GLN A 125 17.37 -6.94 -4.16
C GLN A 125 15.87 -7.05 -3.84
N ILE A 126 15.02 -6.25 -4.49
CA ILE A 126 13.57 -6.29 -4.29
C ILE A 126 13.00 -7.67 -4.65
N VAL A 127 13.45 -8.26 -5.77
CA VAL A 127 12.99 -9.58 -6.22
C VAL A 127 13.36 -10.66 -5.19
N ILE A 128 14.61 -10.69 -4.73
CA ILE A 128 15.08 -11.64 -3.71
C ILE A 128 14.29 -11.45 -2.41
N CYS A 129 14.17 -10.21 -1.94
CA CYS A 129 13.43 -9.90 -0.71
C CYS A 129 11.94 -10.23 -0.80
N LYS A 130 11.31 -10.15 -1.96
CA LYS A 130 9.90 -10.57 -2.14
C LYS A 130 9.77 -12.09 -2.02
N SER A 131 10.64 -12.84 -2.71
CA SER A 131 10.66 -14.30 -2.66
C SER A 131 10.89 -14.81 -1.23
N LEU A 132 11.91 -14.28 -0.55
CA LEU A 132 12.23 -14.65 0.83
C LEU A 132 11.08 -14.34 1.80
N ARG A 133 10.43 -13.17 1.66
CA ARG A 133 9.27 -12.81 2.48
C ARG A 133 8.09 -13.76 2.25
N PHE A 134 7.84 -14.15 1.01
CA PHE A 134 6.79 -15.11 0.68
C PHE A 134 7.09 -16.48 1.31
N GLN A 135 8.32 -16.97 1.17
CA GLN A 135 8.76 -18.22 1.80
C GLN A 135 8.65 -18.17 3.33
N HIS A 136 9.11 -17.09 3.97
CA HIS A 136 9.01 -16.93 5.43
C HIS A 136 7.55 -16.88 5.90
N SER A 137 6.69 -16.16 5.18
CA SER A 137 5.24 -16.10 5.47
C SER A 137 4.58 -17.48 5.35
N ALA A 138 4.88 -18.21 4.27
CA ALA A 138 4.39 -19.57 4.06
C ALA A 138 4.90 -20.52 5.16
N ALA A 139 6.20 -20.51 5.46
CA ALA A 139 6.80 -21.32 6.52
C ALA A 139 6.19 -21.01 7.90
N THR A 140 5.92 -19.74 8.19
CA THR A 140 5.27 -19.32 9.44
C THR A 140 3.85 -19.86 9.54
N LYS A 141 3.06 -19.77 8.47
CA LYS A 141 1.69 -20.34 8.42
C LYS A 141 1.68 -21.86 8.57
N ILE A 142 2.60 -22.55 7.90
CA ILE A 142 2.73 -24.01 8.04
C ILE A 142 3.12 -24.35 9.47
N ARG A 143 4.14 -23.69 10.03
CA ARG A 143 4.61 -23.94 11.40
C ARG A 143 3.53 -23.70 12.44
N SER A 144 2.76 -22.62 12.33
CA SER A 144 1.67 -22.34 13.27
C SER A 144 0.52 -23.34 13.15
N SER A 145 0.15 -23.71 11.93
CA SER A 145 -0.87 -24.74 11.66
C SER A 145 -0.47 -26.10 12.22
N CYS A 146 0.76 -26.55 11.96
CA CYS A 146 1.29 -27.80 12.51
C CYS A 146 1.34 -27.78 14.04
N ARG A 147 1.81 -26.68 14.65
CA ARG A 147 1.82 -26.52 16.11
C ARG A 147 0.40 -26.63 16.69
N GLY A 148 -0.57 -25.98 16.06
CA GLY A 148 -1.98 -26.08 16.47
C GLY A 148 -2.57 -27.49 16.28
N TYR A 149 -2.22 -28.17 15.19
CA TYR A 149 -2.63 -29.55 14.94
C TYR A 149 -2.07 -30.51 16.01
N LEU A 150 -0.79 -30.40 16.35
CA LEU A 150 -0.16 -31.21 17.40
C LEU A 150 -0.84 -31.00 18.75
N ALA A 151 -1.06 -29.75 19.16
CA ALA A 151 -1.76 -29.44 20.41
C ALA A 151 -3.19 -30.05 20.45
N ARG A 152 -3.92 -30.02 19.32
CA ARG A 152 -5.25 -30.65 19.21
C ARG A 152 -5.18 -32.17 19.22
N LYS A 153 -4.14 -32.76 18.62
CA LYS A 153 -3.91 -34.22 18.62
C LYS A 153 -3.67 -34.71 20.05
N ASP A 154 -2.84 -34.00 20.81
CA ASP A 154 -2.54 -34.35 22.21
C ASP A 154 -3.79 -34.20 23.10
N LEU A 155 -4.52 -33.10 22.96
CA LEU A 155 -5.81 -32.90 23.64
C LEU A 155 -6.82 -33.98 23.30
N ARG A 156 -6.90 -34.41 22.04
CA ARG A 156 -7.78 -35.50 21.62
C ARG A 156 -7.37 -36.82 22.26
N GLY A 157 -6.08 -37.10 22.37
CA GLY A 157 -5.55 -38.25 23.11
C GLY A 157 -5.95 -38.22 24.59
N GLN A 158 -5.75 -37.08 25.26
CA GLN A 158 -6.15 -36.88 26.65
C GLN A 158 -7.67 -36.98 26.85
N LEU A 159 -8.48 -36.49 25.90
CA LEU A 159 -9.93 -36.60 25.96
C LEU A 159 -10.42 -38.04 25.81
N LEU A 160 -9.77 -38.83 24.94
CA LEU A 160 -10.08 -40.26 24.79
C LEU A 160 -9.72 -41.03 26.08
N ASP A 161 -8.57 -40.74 26.68
CA ASP A 161 -8.18 -41.28 27.98
C ASP A 161 -9.18 -40.89 29.09
N LEU A 162 -9.54 -39.60 29.17
CA LEU A 162 -10.51 -39.12 30.16
C LEU A 162 -11.88 -39.78 29.97
N ARG A 163 -12.35 -39.94 28.73
CA ARG A 163 -13.60 -40.66 28.43
C ARG A 163 -13.55 -42.12 28.86
N LEU A 164 -12.44 -42.82 28.58
CA LEU A 164 -12.24 -44.19 29.03
C LEU A 164 -12.27 -44.30 30.56
N ARG A 165 -11.60 -43.37 31.26
CA ARG A 165 -11.61 -43.31 32.72
C ARG A 165 -13.01 -43.02 33.27
N VAL A 166 -13.71 -42.02 32.73
CA VAL A 166 -15.09 -41.70 33.13
C VAL A 166 -16.03 -42.88 32.89
N GLN A 167 -15.89 -43.59 31.76
CA GLN A 167 -16.71 -44.76 31.47
C GLN A 167 -16.44 -45.91 32.45
N LYS A 168 -15.17 -46.21 32.75
CA LYS A 168 -14.79 -47.21 33.78
C LYS A 168 -15.28 -46.82 35.17
N SER A 169 -15.22 -45.54 35.52
CA SER A 169 -15.77 -45.04 36.78
C SER A 169 -17.29 -45.11 36.80
N ALA A 170 -17.97 -44.84 35.68
CA ALA A 170 -19.42 -44.91 35.58
C ALA A 170 -19.97 -46.34 35.67
N THR A 171 -19.20 -47.35 35.24
CA THR A 171 -19.53 -48.77 35.50
C THR A 171 -19.29 -49.19 36.95
N ASN A 172 -18.56 -48.38 37.72
CA ASN A 172 -18.29 -48.60 39.15
C ASN A 172 -19.20 -47.76 40.06
N VAL A 173 -19.97 -46.82 39.50
CA VAL A 173 -21.04 -46.16 40.25
C VAL A 173 -22.20 -47.14 40.29
N ASP A 174 -22.45 -47.70 41.47
CA ASP A 174 -23.56 -48.61 41.77
C ASP A 174 -24.85 -48.14 41.08
N ASP A 175 -25.36 -48.95 40.15
CA ASP A 175 -26.56 -48.63 39.37
C ASP A 175 -27.77 -48.35 40.30
N GLY A 176 -27.76 -48.94 41.50
CA GLY A 176 -28.70 -48.64 42.58
C GLY A 176 -28.69 -47.17 43.01
N MET A 177 -27.51 -46.55 43.14
CA MET A 177 -27.37 -45.14 43.47
C MET A 177 -27.84 -44.21 42.34
N ARG A 178 -27.66 -44.61 41.07
CA ARG A 178 -28.19 -43.87 39.91
C ARG A 178 -29.72 -43.95 39.83
N ILE A 179 -30.29 -45.11 40.12
CA ILE A 179 -31.74 -45.33 40.17
C ILE A 179 -32.35 -44.54 41.34
N MET A 180 -31.74 -44.57 42.54
CA MET A 180 -32.18 -43.76 43.67
C MET A 180 -32.18 -42.26 43.36
N ASN A 181 -31.10 -41.73 42.79
CA ASN A 181 -31.03 -40.31 42.47
C ASN A 181 -32.05 -39.90 41.38
N ARG A 182 -32.33 -40.79 40.42
CA ARG A 182 -33.40 -40.58 39.43
C ARG A 182 -34.79 -40.60 40.07
N LEU A 183 -35.04 -41.51 41.00
CA LEU A 183 -36.29 -41.55 41.77
C LEU A 183 -36.46 -40.29 42.63
N VAL A 184 -35.40 -39.84 43.31
CA VAL A 184 -35.42 -38.59 44.09
C VAL A 184 -35.73 -37.38 43.21
N ALA A 185 -35.17 -37.31 42.00
CA ALA A 185 -35.46 -36.23 41.05
C ALA A 185 -36.93 -36.28 40.56
N ALA A 186 -37.41 -37.45 40.16
CA ALA A 186 -38.80 -37.64 39.70
C ALA A 186 -39.82 -37.35 40.82
N LEU A 187 -39.51 -37.75 42.06
CA LEU A 187 -40.32 -37.44 43.23
C LEU A 187 -40.34 -35.94 43.52
N SER A 188 -39.20 -35.25 43.37
CA SER A 188 -39.12 -33.79 43.55
C SER A 188 -39.97 -33.06 42.49
N GLU A 189 -39.96 -33.53 41.25
CA GLU A 189 -40.75 -32.95 40.15
C GLU A 189 -42.27 -33.20 40.32
N LEU A 190 -42.64 -34.40 40.79
CA LEU A 190 -44.04 -34.70 41.15
C LEU A 190 -44.54 -33.87 42.33
N LEU A 191 -43.66 -33.59 43.31
CA LEU A 191 -43.98 -32.78 44.47
C LEU A 191 -44.21 -31.31 44.06
N MET A 192 -43.42 -30.78 43.14
CA MET A 192 -43.62 -29.45 42.53
C MET A 192 -44.95 -29.36 41.76
N ASN A 193 -45.33 -30.42 41.03
CA ASN A 193 -46.62 -30.49 40.33
C ASN A 193 -47.82 -30.57 41.30
N MET A 194 -47.64 -31.11 42.50
CA MET A 194 -48.62 -31.05 43.59
C MET A 194 -48.75 -29.63 44.17
N GLU A 195 -47.64 -28.89 44.28
CA GLU A 195 -47.64 -27.53 44.83
C GLU A 195 -48.34 -26.50 43.94
N ILE A 196 -48.23 -26.63 42.61
CA ILE A 196 -49.00 -25.78 41.67
C ILE A 196 -50.51 -26.02 41.82
N ARG A 197 -50.93 -27.27 42.12
CA ARG A 197 -52.34 -27.62 42.35
C ARG A 197 -52.85 -27.10 43.70
N LEU A 198 -51.97 -26.90 44.68
CA LEU A 198 -52.29 -26.35 46.00
C LEU A 198 -52.69 -24.88 45.98
N ALA A 199 -52.17 -24.08 45.03
CA ALA A 199 -52.61 -22.70 44.82
C ALA A 199 -54.06 -22.59 44.31
N VAL A 200 -54.64 -23.69 43.80
CA VAL A 200 -55.96 -23.75 43.18
C VAL A 200 -57.06 -24.19 44.17
N TYR A 201 -56.72 -24.75 45.35
CA TYR A 201 -57.68 -25.32 46.29
C TYR A 201 -57.53 -24.81 47.74
N PRO A 202 -58.32 -23.79 48.16
CA PRO A 202 -58.23 -23.16 49.49
C PRO A 202 -58.45 -24.11 50.68
N HIS A 203 -59.31 -25.11 50.52
CA HIS A 203 -59.65 -26.11 51.55
C HIS A 203 -58.49 -27.06 51.88
N LEU A 204 -57.59 -27.31 50.92
CA LEU A 204 -56.39 -28.11 51.15
C LEU A 204 -55.33 -27.33 51.96
N THR A 205 -55.38 -26.00 51.90
CA THR A 205 -54.51 -25.11 52.68
C THR A 205 -54.80 -25.26 54.18
N GLU A 206 -56.07 -25.36 54.58
CA GLU A 206 -56.47 -25.54 55.98
C GLU A 206 -55.98 -26.88 56.56
N VAL A 207 -56.08 -27.96 55.79
CA VAL A 207 -55.62 -29.30 56.19
C VAL A 207 -54.08 -29.36 56.32
N LEU A 208 -53.35 -28.66 55.44
CA LEU A 208 -51.89 -28.56 55.54
C LEU A 208 -51.43 -27.64 56.69
N ILE A 209 -52.25 -26.69 57.13
CA ILE A 209 -51.97 -25.86 58.30
C ILE A 209 -52.12 -26.66 59.60
N ASP A 210 -53.09 -27.58 59.67
CA ASP A 210 -53.33 -28.39 60.87
C ASP A 210 -52.25 -29.47 61.12
N SER A 211 -51.46 -29.84 60.12
CA SER A 211 -50.32 -30.74 60.29
C SER A 211 -49.01 -29.99 60.52
N ARG A 212 -48.41 -30.20 61.70
CA ARG A 212 -47.10 -29.61 62.06
C ARG A 212 -45.98 -30.00 61.06
N ALA A 213 -46.08 -31.19 60.47
CA ALA A 213 -45.07 -31.71 59.55
C ALA A 213 -45.08 -30.97 58.19
N SER A 214 -46.25 -30.65 57.65
CA SER A 214 -46.38 -29.89 56.40
C SER A 214 -45.89 -28.45 56.55
N VAL A 215 -46.24 -27.78 57.66
CA VAL A 215 -45.72 -26.43 57.95
C VAL A 215 -44.20 -26.43 58.04
N GLN A 216 -43.61 -27.44 58.68
CA GLN A 216 -42.16 -27.61 58.75
C GLN A 216 -41.53 -27.86 57.38
N THR A 217 -42.12 -28.71 56.55
CA THR A 217 -41.63 -29.01 55.19
C THR A 217 -41.69 -27.79 54.27
N ILE A 218 -42.80 -27.04 54.29
CA ILE A 218 -42.97 -25.80 53.50
C ILE A 218 -41.94 -24.75 53.93
N LEU A 219 -41.70 -24.61 55.24
CA LEU A 219 -40.68 -23.70 55.75
C LEU A 219 -39.25 -24.15 55.40
N LEU A 220 -38.98 -25.46 55.40
CA LEU A 220 -37.69 -26.02 54.98
C LEU A 220 -37.42 -25.78 53.49
N GLU A 221 -38.41 -25.96 52.62
CA GLU A 221 -38.28 -25.65 51.19
C GLU A 221 -38.17 -24.14 50.93
N PHE A 222 -38.83 -23.29 51.73
CA PHE A 222 -38.64 -21.83 51.74
C PHE A 222 -37.18 -21.43 52.03
N LEU A 223 -36.51 -22.12 52.96
CA LEU A 223 -35.10 -21.86 53.26
C LEU A 223 -34.16 -22.41 52.17
N ARG A 224 -34.59 -23.45 51.43
CA ARG A 224 -33.74 -24.16 50.45
C ARG A 224 -33.78 -23.57 49.03
N CYS A 225 -34.91 -22.98 48.60
CA CYS A 225 -35.08 -22.53 47.22
C CYS A 225 -34.62 -21.09 46.95
N VAL A 226 -33.79 -20.91 45.90
CA VAL A 226 -33.35 -19.59 45.41
C VAL A 226 -34.28 -19.03 44.32
N LYS A 227 -34.90 -19.90 43.51
CA LYS A 227 -35.74 -19.50 42.36
C LYS A 227 -37.18 -19.17 42.76
N ASP A 228 -37.76 -19.95 43.67
CA ASP A 228 -39.19 -19.86 44.02
C ASP A 228 -39.44 -19.23 45.41
N PHE A 229 -38.41 -18.54 45.94
CA PHE A 229 -38.43 -17.91 47.25
C PHE A 229 -39.64 -17.01 47.48
N PHE A 230 -40.01 -16.20 46.47
CA PHE A 230 -41.08 -15.21 46.63
C PHE A 230 -42.47 -15.86 46.74
N ILE A 231 -42.71 -16.92 45.98
CA ILE A 231 -43.97 -17.67 45.99
C ILE A 231 -44.12 -18.39 47.33
N ALA A 232 -43.06 -19.07 47.79
CA ALA A 232 -43.02 -19.72 49.10
C ALA A 232 -43.19 -18.69 50.25
N SER A 233 -42.57 -17.51 50.14
CA SER A 233 -42.70 -16.43 51.13
C SER A 233 -44.12 -15.90 51.24
N GLU A 234 -44.83 -15.79 50.12
CA GLU A 234 -46.18 -15.23 50.06
C GLU A 234 -47.22 -16.22 50.61
N LEU A 235 -47.05 -17.50 50.29
CA LEU A 235 -47.85 -18.57 50.90
C LEU A 235 -47.61 -18.69 52.40
N LEU A 236 -46.35 -18.64 52.84
CA LEU A 236 -46.02 -18.67 54.26
C LEU A 236 -46.52 -17.42 55.00
N GLU A 237 -46.40 -16.22 54.42
CA GLU A 237 -46.99 -15.01 54.99
C GLU A 237 -48.51 -15.17 55.16
N LYS A 238 -49.21 -15.65 54.12
CA LYS A 238 -50.67 -15.88 54.16
C LYS A 238 -51.06 -16.93 55.21
N ASN A 239 -50.24 -17.97 55.37
CA ASN A 239 -50.47 -19.03 56.34
C ASN A 239 -50.09 -18.61 57.76
N CYS A 240 -49.07 -17.78 57.96
CA CYS A 240 -48.65 -17.26 59.27
C CYS A 240 -49.56 -16.13 59.79
N LEU A 241 -50.47 -15.59 58.98
CA LEU A 241 -51.61 -14.80 59.48
C LEU A 241 -52.60 -15.68 60.28
N ASN A 242 -52.57 -17.01 60.09
CA ASN A 242 -53.30 -17.95 60.93
C ASN A 242 -52.49 -18.25 62.20
N GLN A 243 -53.08 -17.92 63.35
CA GLN A 243 -52.48 -18.03 64.68
C GLN A 243 -51.94 -19.44 64.99
N ARG A 244 -52.57 -20.50 64.46
CA ARG A 244 -52.12 -21.90 64.66
C ARG A 244 -50.81 -22.21 63.96
N CYS A 245 -50.63 -21.72 62.74
CA CYS A 245 -49.40 -21.89 61.96
C CYS A 245 -48.24 -21.15 62.62
N ALA A 246 -48.46 -19.89 63.04
CA ALA A 246 -47.46 -19.09 63.72
C ALA A 246 -46.99 -19.73 65.04
N ILE A 247 -47.92 -20.30 65.83
CA ILE A 247 -47.58 -21.05 67.05
C ILE A 247 -46.80 -22.33 66.72
N ALA A 248 -47.19 -23.08 65.68
CA ALA A 248 -46.51 -24.33 65.28
C ALA A 248 -45.05 -24.09 64.87
N VAL A 249 -44.79 -23.04 64.08
CA VAL A 249 -43.41 -22.66 63.70
C VAL A 249 -42.63 -22.20 64.93
N ARG A 250 -43.25 -21.43 65.84
CA ARG A 250 -42.59 -20.97 67.06
C ARG A 250 -42.24 -22.10 68.03
N CYS A 251 -43.09 -23.12 68.10
CA CYS A 251 -42.85 -24.33 68.90
C CYS A 251 -41.78 -25.25 68.31
N SER A 252 -41.14 -24.87 67.20
CA SER A 252 -39.97 -25.55 66.63
C SER A 252 -38.70 -24.69 66.77
N PRO A 253 -37.93 -24.86 67.87
CA PRO A 253 -36.72 -24.06 68.11
C PRO A 253 -35.65 -24.23 67.04
N ALA A 254 -35.57 -25.39 66.40
CA ALA A 254 -34.60 -25.66 65.33
C ALA A 254 -34.89 -24.83 64.07
N LEU A 255 -36.17 -24.68 63.70
CA LEU A 255 -36.59 -23.90 62.54
C LEU A 255 -36.44 -22.40 62.78
N LEU A 256 -36.78 -21.93 63.98
CA LEU A 256 -36.54 -20.55 64.37
C LEU A 256 -35.06 -20.20 64.36
N LYS A 257 -34.19 -21.05 64.91
CA LYS A 257 -32.74 -20.83 64.89
C LYS A 257 -32.20 -20.73 63.46
N ARG A 258 -32.68 -21.57 62.54
CA ARG A 258 -32.31 -21.52 61.13
C ARG A 258 -32.79 -20.23 60.46
N LEU A 259 -34.05 -19.85 60.66
CA LEU A 259 -34.60 -18.59 60.14
C LEU A 259 -33.83 -17.36 60.65
N HIS A 260 -33.47 -17.34 61.93
CA HIS A 260 -32.62 -16.29 62.51
C HIS A 260 -31.22 -16.27 61.87
N SER A 261 -30.58 -17.43 61.71
CA SER A 261 -29.28 -17.54 61.04
C SER A 261 -29.33 -17.04 59.60
N ASP A 262 -30.40 -17.36 58.86
CA ASP A 262 -30.57 -16.94 57.48
C ASP A 262 -30.82 -15.43 57.36
N VAL A 263 -31.61 -14.85 58.27
CA VAL A 263 -31.79 -13.38 58.35
C VAL A 263 -30.45 -12.69 58.67
N GLU A 264 -29.66 -13.24 59.59
CA GLU A 264 -28.35 -12.69 59.96
C GLU A 264 -27.35 -12.74 58.79
N ASP A 265 -27.31 -13.87 58.08
CA ASP A 265 -26.46 -14.07 56.90
C ASP A 265 -26.88 -13.17 55.73
N LEU A 266 -28.18 -12.99 55.50
CA LEU A 266 -28.70 -12.08 54.49
C LEU A 266 -28.37 -10.62 54.85
N THR A 267 -28.45 -10.24 56.13
CA THR A 267 -28.09 -8.90 56.62
C THR A 267 -26.60 -8.61 56.44
N LYS A 268 -25.72 -9.56 56.78
CA LYS A 268 -24.26 -9.46 56.57
C LYS A 268 -23.91 -9.33 55.08
N LYS A 269 -24.62 -10.04 54.19
CA LYS A 269 -24.40 -9.97 52.74
C LYS A 269 -24.92 -8.66 52.14
N ALA A 270 -26.10 -8.20 52.56
CA ALA A 270 -26.68 -6.92 52.09
C ALA A 270 -25.81 -5.71 52.46
N THR A 271 -25.24 -5.69 53.67
CA THR A 271 -24.34 -4.61 54.12
C THR A 271 -22.97 -4.61 53.42
N LYS A 272 -22.42 -5.79 53.10
CA LYS A 272 -21.15 -5.93 52.37
C LYS A 272 -21.26 -5.46 50.92
N GLU A 273 -22.38 -5.72 50.27
CA GLU A 273 -22.58 -5.43 48.85
C GLU A 273 -23.08 -4.01 48.55
N LYS A 274 -23.71 -3.33 49.53
CA LYS A 274 -24.05 -1.90 49.44
C LYS A 274 -22.82 -1.02 49.13
N ARG A 275 -21.60 -1.51 49.44
CA ARG A 275 -20.32 -0.84 49.17
C ARG A 275 -19.74 -1.12 47.76
N ASN A 276 -20.35 -2.03 46.98
CA ASN A 276 -19.86 -2.46 45.67
C ASN A 276 -20.86 -2.08 44.56
N ALA A 277 -20.55 -1.02 43.79
CA ALA A 277 -21.43 -0.48 42.75
C ALA A 277 -21.76 -1.43 41.57
N ARG A 278 -21.04 -2.56 41.40
CA ARG A 278 -21.21 -3.47 40.24
C ARG A 278 -22.33 -4.51 40.39
N SER A 279 -23.05 -4.56 41.52
CA SER A 279 -23.97 -5.65 41.85
C SER A 279 -25.39 -5.18 42.26
N LEU A 280 -25.87 -4.06 41.71
CA LEU A 280 -27.13 -3.43 42.14
C LEU A 280 -28.35 -4.36 42.01
N ALA A 281 -28.50 -5.07 40.89
CA ALA A 281 -29.64 -5.98 40.68
C ALA A 281 -29.66 -7.17 41.65
N ASN A 282 -28.49 -7.75 41.94
CA ASN A 282 -28.40 -8.86 42.89
C ASN A 282 -28.54 -8.37 44.34
N TRP A 283 -28.12 -7.14 44.63
CA TRP A 283 -28.34 -6.48 45.91
C TRP A 283 -29.84 -6.23 46.15
N GLU A 284 -30.56 -5.66 45.17
CA GLU A 284 -32.01 -5.44 45.26
C GLU A 284 -32.78 -6.74 45.49
N LEU A 285 -32.40 -7.83 44.80
CA LEU A 285 -32.99 -9.14 44.98
C LEU A 285 -32.78 -9.67 46.40
N ARG A 286 -31.56 -9.57 46.93
CA ARG A 286 -31.23 -9.99 48.31
C ARG A 286 -31.90 -9.12 49.36
N GLU A 287 -32.01 -7.82 49.11
CA GLU A 287 -32.70 -6.88 50.00
C GLU A 287 -34.22 -7.16 50.04
N ARG A 288 -34.84 -7.47 48.89
CA ARG A 288 -36.23 -7.95 48.84
C ARG A 288 -36.40 -9.27 49.60
N ARG A 289 -35.44 -10.20 49.47
CA ARG A 289 -35.41 -11.47 50.21
C ARG A 289 -35.33 -11.24 51.72
N LEU A 290 -34.44 -10.35 52.16
CA LEU A 290 -34.25 -9.97 53.55
C LEU A 290 -35.52 -9.36 54.15
N ARG A 291 -36.17 -8.42 53.44
CA ARG A 291 -37.45 -7.82 53.89
C ARG A 291 -38.54 -8.85 54.13
N LYS A 292 -38.68 -9.82 53.21
CA LYS A 292 -39.65 -10.91 53.32
C LYS A 292 -39.35 -11.84 54.50
N ALA A 293 -38.09 -12.21 54.71
CA ALA A 293 -37.68 -13.06 55.83
C ALA A 293 -37.86 -12.36 57.19
N VAL A 294 -37.52 -11.08 57.30
CA VAL A 294 -37.74 -10.27 58.53
C VAL A 294 -39.24 -10.15 58.83
N LYS A 295 -40.07 -9.84 57.83
CA LYS A 295 -41.53 -9.76 58.00
C LYS A 295 -42.12 -11.08 58.51
N LEU A 296 -41.67 -12.22 57.97
CA LEU A 296 -42.13 -13.53 58.41
C LEU A 296 -41.70 -13.80 59.86
N LEU A 297 -40.46 -13.46 60.21
CA LEU A 297 -39.96 -13.58 61.58
C LEU A 297 -40.79 -12.74 62.56
N ASP A 298 -41.10 -11.49 62.21
CA ASP A 298 -41.95 -10.60 63.01
C ASP A 298 -43.37 -11.14 63.21
N LEU A 299 -43.97 -11.73 62.17
CA LEU A 299 -45.29 -12.38 62.29
C LEU A 299 -45.25 -13.55 63.27
N ILE A 300 -44.18 -14.35 63.25
CA ILE A 300 -44.02 -15.52 64.14
C ILE A 300 -43.71 -15.10 65.59
N THR A 301 -42.93 -14.05 65.80
CA THR A 301 -42.61 -13.54 67.15
C THR A 301 -43.79 -12.80 67.80
N ASN A 302 -44.55 -12.03 67.01
CA ASN A 302 -45.69 -11.23 67.51
C ASN A 302 -46.98 -12.03 67.75
N ALA A 303 -47.08 -13.26 67.24
CA ALA A 303 -48.21 -14.15 67.48
C ALA A 303 -48.45 -14.50 68.98
N LYS A 304 -47.67 -13.96 69.93
CA LYS A 304 -47.88 -14.17 71.37
C LYS A 304 -48.84 -13.20 72.06
N ALA A 305 -49.21 -12.07 71.45
CA ALA A 305 -49.95 -11.04 72.20
C ALA A 305 -51.39 -11.46 72.61
N ASN A 306 -51.97 -12.53 72.05
CA ASN A 306 -53.39 -12.82 72.23
C ASN A 306 -53.77 -14.26 72.65
N CYS A 307 -52.85 -15.10 73.15
CA CYS A 307 -53.21 -16.44 73.62
C CYS A 307 -52.52 -16.82 74.95
N ASN A 308 -53.31 -16.86 76.02
CA ASN A 308 -52.98 -17.44 77.33
C ASN A 308 -52.66 -18.94 77.20
N CYS A 309 -51.41 -19.29 76.90
CA CYS A 309 -50.95 -20.68 76.83
C CYS A 309 -49.95 -20.99 77.96
N LYS A 310 -50.42 -20.92 79.21
CA LYS A 310 -49.79 -21.65 80.33
C LYS A 310 -50.24 -23.12 80.39
N PHE A 311 -51.32 -23.50 79.69
CA PHE A 311 -51.90 -24.84 79.79
C PHE A 311 -51.29 -25.89 78.84
N LEU A 312 -50.85 -25.51 77.63
CA LEU A 312 -50.37 -26.48 76.63
C LEU A 312 -48.91 -26.92 76.81
N CYS A 313 -48.13 -26.23 77.65
CA CYS A 313 -46.77 -26.68 77.98
C CYS A 313 -46.77 -27.82 79.01
N SER A 314 -47.81 -27.90 79.87
CA SER A 314 -47.86 -28.90 80.96
C SER A 314 -48.31 -30.28 80.49
N VAL A 315 -49.07 -30.37 79.40
CA VAL A 315 -49.57 -31.66 78.88
C VAL A 315 -48.49 -32.40 78.07
N ALA A 316 -47.56 -31.68 77.45
CA ALA A 316 -46.47 -32.28 76.68
C ALA A 316 -45.42 -33.00 77.55
N THR A 317 -45.34 -32.70 78.85
CA THR A 317 -44.40 -33.37 79.78
C THR A 317 -44.95 -34.68 80.35
N VAL A 318 -46.27 -34.88 80.34
CA VAL A 318 -46.92 -36.08 80.91
C VAL A 318 -47.00 -37.24 79.92
N LEU A 319 -46.95 -36.96 78.60
CA LEU A 319 -47.01 -37.99 77.54
C LEU A 319 -45.63 -38.51 77.09
N SER A 320 -44.56 -38.24 77.85
CA SER A 320 -43.20 -38.73 77.57
C SER A 320 -42.62 -39.63 78.68
N LEU A 321 -43.48 -40.24 79.50
CA LEU A 321 -43.16 -41.33 80.42
C LEU A 321 -44.05 -42.54 80.11
#